data_AF-A0A9E4LW21-F1
#
_entry.id   AF-A0A9E4LW21-F1
#
_cell.length_a   1.000
_cell.length_b   1.000
_cell.length_c   1.000
_cell.angle_alpha   90.00
_cell.angle_beta   90.00
_cell.angle_gamma   90.00
#
_symmetry.space_group_name_H-M   'P 1'
#
loop_
_entity.id
_entity.type
_entity.pdbx_description
1 polymer ?
#
loop_
_entity_poly.entity_id
_entity_poly.type
_entity_poly.pdbx_seq_one_letter_code
_entity_poly.pdbx_strand_id
1 'polypeptide(L)' 'DDKAIAAQGELPSLQGQNGLFFCGAWTRYGFHEDGLMSAVAVAKTLGVEIPWDSTTAGYSSPPRDDRQLA' A
#
# COMPACT_ATOMS: atom_id res chain seq x y z
N ASP A 1 6.44 14.03 16.33
CA ASP A 1 5.69 13.26 15.31
C ASP A 1 6.01 13.63 13.86
N ASP A 2 6.77 14.70 13.61
CA ASP A 2 7.15 15.14 12.26
C ASP A 2 7.85 14.05 11.42
N LYS A 3 8.70 13.23 12.05
CA LYS A 3 9.35 12.10 11.37
C LYS A 3 8.37 11.03 10.90
N ALA A 4 7.34 10.75 11.69
CA ALA A 4 6.32 9.76 11.35
C ALA A 4 5.45 10.27 10.19
N ILE A 5 5.06 11.55 10.22
CA ILE A 5 4.30 12.20 9.16
C ILE A 5 5.12 12.27 7.86
N ALA A 6 6.41 12.60 7.94
CA ALA A 6 7.30 12.59 6.77
C ALA A 6 7.39 11.19 6.16
N ALA A 7 7.55 10.16 7.00
CA ALA A 7 7.64 8.77 6.54
C ALA A 7 6.34 8.27 5.87
N GLN A 8 5.16 8.77 6.24
CA GLN A 8 3.91 8.44 5.56
C GLN A 8 3.93 8.81 4.07
N GLY A 9 4.61 9.92 3.71
CA GLY A 9 4.76 10.35 2.32
C GLY A 9 5.62 9.42 1.48
N GLU A 10 6.53 8.67 2.10
CA GLU A 10 7.43 7.74 1.41
C GLU A 10 6.80 6.36 1.17
N LEU A 11 5.73 6.03 1.91
CA LEU A 11 5.07 4.72 1.86
C LEU A 11 4.71 4.23 0.45
N PRO A 12 4.15 5.05 -0.46
CA PRO A 12 3.82 4.58 -1.81
C PRO A 12 5.04 4.04 -2.57
N SER A 13 6.23 4.61 -2.34
CA SER A 13 7.46 4.16 -3.00
C SER A 13 7.98 2.82 -2.48
N LEU A 14 7.60 2.43 -1.25
CA LEU A 14 8.03 1.19 -0.59
C LEU A 14 7.19 -0.02 -1.00
N GLN A 15 5.98 0.19 -1.52
CA GLN A 15 5.04 -0.89 -1.84
C GLN A 15 5.58 -1.78 -2.96
N GLY A 16 5.78 -3.06 -2.66
CA GLY A 16 6.29 -4.07 -3.59
C GLY A 16 7.80 -4.22 -3.61
N GLN A 17 8.56 -3.40 -2.87
CA GLN A 17 9.99 -3.61 -2.71
C GLN A 17 10.26 -4.93 -1.97
N ASN A 18 11.08 -5.80 -2.55
CA ASN A 18 11.36 -7.15 -2.02
C ASN A 18 10.08 -7.97 -1.74
N GLY A 19 9.01 -7.74 -2.50
CA GLY A 19 7.72 -8.43 -2.30
C GLY A 19 6.98 -8.04 -1.01
N LEU A 20 7.40 -6.97 -0.34
CA LEU A 20 6.76 -6.48 0.88
C LEU A 20 5.71 -5.42 0.57
N PHE A 21 4.60 -5.48 1.31
CA PHE A 21 3.51 -4.53 1.23
C PHE A 21 3.06 -4.12 2.62
N PHE A 22 2.69 -2.85 2.78
CA PHE A 22 2.36 -2.26 4.08
C PHE A 22 0.96 -1.65 4.03
N CYS A 23 0.11 -1.97 5.00
CA CYS A 23 -1.20 -1.36 5.16
C CYS A 23 -1.54 -1.18 6.65
N GLY A 24 -2.43 -0.26 6.96
CA GLY A 24 -2.87 0.01 8.33
C GLY A 24 -3.32 1.46 8.52
N ALA A 25 -3.99 1.73 9.65
CA ALA A 25 -4.54 3.05 9.96
C ALA A 25 -3.48 4.17 10.01
N TRP A 26 -2.26 3.81 10.43
CA TRP A 26 -1.11 4.73 10.56
C TRP A 26 -0.57 5.21 9.21
N THR A 27 -1.03 4.67 8.08
CA THR A 27 -0.58 5.15 6.75
C THR A 27 -1.17 6.52 6.40
N ARG A 28 -2.10 7.04 7.21
CA ARG A 28 -2.70 8.38 7.06
C ARG A 28 -3.03 9.03 8.41
N TYR A 29 -4.30 9.14 8.80
CA TYR A 29 -4.69 9.89 10.00
C TYR A 29 -5.00 9.00 11.21
N GLY A 30 -4.89 7.67 11.06
CA GLY A 30 -5.09 6.73 12.17
C GLY A 30 -6.53 6.23 12.32
N PHE A 31 -7.41 6.50 11.36
CA PHE A 31 -8.79 6.02 11.41
C PHE A 31 -8.95 4.60 10.83
N HIS A 32 -10.09 3.96 11.14
CA HIS A 32 -10.40 2.61 10.63
C HIS A 32 -10.49 2.61 9.10
N GLU A 33 -11.02 3.69 8.52
CA GLU A 33 -11.16 3.93 7.10
C GLU A 33 -9.79 3.97 6.38
N ASP A 34 -8.75 4.52 7.04
CA ASP A 34 -7.40 4.56 6.49
C ASP A 34 -6.80 3.15 6.41
N GLY A 35 -7.08 2.31 7.40
CA GLY A 35 -6.73 0.90 7.39
C GLY A 35 -7.41 0.14 6.26
N LEU A 36 -8.71 0.36 6.07
CA LEU A 36 -9.47 -0.27 4.99
C LEU A 36 -8.96 0.18 3.60
N MET A 37 -8.78 1.49 3.38
CA MET A 37 -8.31 2.02 2.10
C MET A 37 -6.91 1.52 1.76
N SER A 38 -5.97 1.52 2.72
CA SER A 38 -4.62 1.00 2.47
C SER A 38 -4.60 -0.50 2.18
N ALA A 39 -5.44 -1.29 2.84
CA ALA A 39 -5.58 -2.73 2.54
C ALA A 39 -6.15 -2.96 1.13
N VAL A 40 -7.18 -2.20 0.75
CA VAL A 40 -7.75 -2.25 -0.61
C VAL A 40 -6.71 -1.86 -1.67
N ALA A 41 -5.93 -0.81 -1.42
CA ALA A 41 -4.87 -0.39 -2.33
C ALA A 41 -3.82 -1.50 -2.55
N VAL A 42 -3.35 -2.13 -1.48
CA VAL A 42 -2.42 -3.29 -1.56
C VAL A 42 -3.05 -4.45 -2.34
N ALA A 43 -4.29 -4.84 -2.00
CA ALA A 43 -4.99 -5.92 -2.67
C ALA A 43 -5.11 -5.67 -4.19
N LYS A 44 -5.50 -4.45 -4.59
CA LYS A 44 -5.56 -4.07 -6.01
C LYS A 44 -4.19 -4.09 -6.69
N THR A 45 -3.12 -3.65 -6.02
CA THR A 45 -1.74 -3.75 -6.53
C THR A 45 -1.31 -5.21 -6.76
N LEU A 46 -1.79 -6.12 -5.91
CA LEU A 46 -1.55 -7.56 -6.04
C LEU A 46 -2.43 -8.24 -7.12
N GLY A 47 -3.33 -7.49 -7.76
CA GLY A 47 -4.25 -8.00 -8.77
C GLY A 47 -5.48 -8.71 -8.19
N VAL A 48 -5.79 -8.50 -6.91
CA VAL A 48 -6.99 -9.04 -6.25
C VAL A 48 -8.19 -8.15 -6.58
N GLU A 49 -9.28 -8.78 -7.02
CA GLU A 49 -10.56 -8.11 -7.22
C GLU A 49 -11.26 -7.87 -5.88
N ILE A 50 -11.79 -6.66 -5.71
CA ILE A 50 -12.57 -6.30 -4.52
C ILE A 50 -14.05 -6.51 -4.83
N PRO A 51 -14.79 -7.30 -4.02
CA PRO A 51 -16.15 -7.73 -4.35
C PRO A 51 -17.22 -6.64 -4.17
N TRP A 52 -16.83 -5.40 -3.87
CA TRP A 52 -17.71 -4.23 -3.75
C TRP A 52 -17.12 -3.04 -4.51
N ASP A 53 -17.96 -2.06 -4.82
CA ASP A 53 -17.50 -0.84 -5.48
C ASP A 53 -16.54 -0.05 -4.56
N SER A 54 -15.31 0.15 -5.05
CA SER A 54 -14.28 0.87 -4.33
C SER A 54 -13.52 1.79 -5.26
N THR A 55 -13.54 3.08 -4.93
CA THR A 55 -12.82 4.14 -5.63
C THR A 55 -11.33 4.19 -5.29
N THR A 56 -10.86 3.39 -4.32
CA THR A 56 -9.45 3.38 -3.92
C THR A 56 -8.59 2.81 -5.04
N ALA A 57 -7.57 3.54 -5.47
CA ALA A 57 -6.61 3.06 -6.46
C ALA A 57 -5.57 2.13 -5.82
N GLY A 58 -5.03 1.20 -6.60
CA GLY A 58 -3.82 0.47 -6.21
C GLY A 58 -2.59 1.38 -6.24
N TYR A 59 -1.55 1.00 -5.50
CA TYR A 59 -0.24 1.64 -5.58
C TYR A 59 0.43 1.35 -6.93
N SER A 60 1.09 2.38 -7.46
CA SER A 60 2.01 2.28 -8.59
C SER A 60 3.31 1.63 -8.11
N SER A 61 3.32 0.31 -7.93
CA SER A 61 4.54 -0.38 -7.50
C SER A 61 5.64 -0.25 -8.57
N PRO A 62 6.92 -0.14 -8.18
CA PRO A 62 8.01 -0.30 -9.12
C PRO A 62 7.94 -1.68 -9.79
N PRO A 63 8.50 -1.85 -11.00
CA PRO A 63 8.50 -3.13 -11.70
C PRO A 63 9.03 -4.23 -10.79
N ARG A 64 8.35 -5.38 -10.76
CA ARG A 64 8.82 -6.55 -9.99
C ARG A 64 10.25 -6.88 -10.46
N ASP A 65 11.20 -6.93 -9.54
CA ASP A 65 12.53 -7.46 -9.84
C ASP A 65 12.45 -8.98 -9.74
N ASP A 66 12.15 -9.63 -10.88
CA ASP A 66 12.00 -11.08 -10.98
C ASP A 66 13.29 -11.86 -10.65
N ARG A 67 14.41 -11.16 -10.38
CA ARG A 67 15.72 -11.74 -10.04
C ARG A 67 15.84 -12.26 -8.62
N GLN A 68 14.89 -11.97 -7.73
CA GLN A 68 14.87 -12.46 -6.33
C GLN A 68 14.09 -13.79 -6.15
N LEU A 69 13.56 -14.38 -7.22
CA LEU A 69 12.82 -15.66 -7.17
C LEU A 69 13.69 -16.89 -7.50
N ALA A 70 15.02 -16.74 -7.54
CA ALA A 70 15.99 -17.82 -7.80
C ALA A 70 16.66 -18.34 -6.52
#